data_AF-A0A6V8CYX4-F1
#
_entry.id   AF-A0A6V8CYX4-F1
#
_cell.length_a   1.000
_cell.length_b   1.000
_cell.length_c   1.000
_cell.angle_alpha   90.00
_cell.angle_beta   90.00
_cell.angle_gamma   90.00
#
_symmetry.space_group_name_H-M   'P 1'
#
loop_
_entity.id
_entity.type
_entity.pdbx_description
1 polymer ?
#
loop_
_entity_poly.entity_id
_entity_poly.type
_entity_poly.pdbx_seq_one_letter_code
_entity_poly.pdbx_strand_id
1 'polypeptide(L)'
;MDEEGNSPLDAENSTWLVSMIREELDLWGPLKEVSAVRGWNRHPRILLHDLHGLFGHATLDRLGPSIELRTVVLDPRVRGQGRSHELVEQAISRWYQDALLHRLSPPLEPSSRRPLISWTRNAALAATYHRAGFSLVQPERRWSRLWLFKSTLATLPLRLQISVVLDRMLRGIFMLFQNPIRLRHQIRHIREYRLFLFNPKSSLQTPSRAHPMSEMTAVTGRQLIEIEESQLQAFVNWDATEEG
;
A
#
# COMPACT_ATOMS: atom_id res chain seq x y z
N MET A 1 33.91 -3.09 -0.09
CA MET A 1 34.26 -1.66 -0.31
C MET A 1 33.52 -1.35 -1.58
N ASP A 2 32.22 -1.10 -1.46
CA ASP A 2 31.29 -1.17 -2.58
C ASP A 2 30.53 0.15 -2.60
N GLU A 3 31.18 1.16 -3.18
CA GLU A 3 30.48 2.34 -3.69
C GLU A 3 29.72 1.90 -4.94
N GLU A 4 28.60 1.19 -4.76
CA GLU A 4 27.56 1.18 -5.79
C GLU A 4 27.10 2.64 -5.93
N GLY A 5 27.57 3.28 -7.00
CA GLY A 5 27.30 4.67 -7.33
C GLY A 5 25.80 4.92 -7.29
N ASN A 6 25.36 5.57 -6.21
CA ASN A 6 23.98 5.98 -6.06
C ASN A 6 23.75 7.09 -7.10
N SER A 7 22.90 6.83 -8.09
CA SER A 7 22.64 7.79 -9.17
C SER A 7 22.20 9.13 -8.56
N PRO A 8 22.62 10.30 -9.10
CA PRO A 8 22.15 11.60 -8.62
C PRO A 8 20.61 11.69 -8.61
N LEU A 9 19.94 11.00 -9.53
CA LEU A 9 18.48 10.87 -9.57
C LEU A 9 17.92 10.11 -8.35
N ASP A 10 18.61 9.08 -7.88
CA ASP A 10 18.18 8.32 -6.68
C ASP A 10 18.34 9.15 -5.41
N ALA A 11 19.37 9.99 -5.35
CA ALA A 11 19.54 10.93 -4.24
C ALA A 11 18.37 11.94 -4.20
N GLU A 12 18.06 12.59 -5.32
CA GLU A 12 16.94 13.54 -5.42
C GLU A 12 15.60 12.89 -5.08
N ASN A 13 15.30 11.74 -5.67
CA ASN A 13 14.08 10.98 -5.38
C ASN A 13 13.98 10.58 -3.90
N SER A 14 15.11 10.26 -3.26
CA SER A 14 15.15 9.92 -1.84
C SER A 14 14.88 11.11 -0.93
N THR A 15 15.39 12.29 -1.31
CA THR A 15 15.12 13.55 -0.58
C THR A 15 13.64 13.91 -0.67
N TRP A 16 13.02 13.80 -1.86
CA TRP A 16 11.58 13.97 -2.02
C TRP A 16 10.78 12.97 -1.18
N LEU A 17 11.17 11.69 -1.16
CA LEU A 17 10.45 10.71 -0.34
C LEU A 17 10.58 11.02 1.16
N VAL A 18 11.74 11.49 1.61
CA VAL A 18 11.95 11.89 3.00
C VAL A 18 11.10 13.13 3.34
N SER A 19 10.97 14.10 2.45
CA SER A 19 10.08 15.25 2.69
C SER A 19 8.62 14.80 2.81
N MET A 20 8.15 13.96 1.89
CA MET A 20 6.80 13.37 1.95
C MET A 20 6.57 12.59 3.25
N ILE A 21 7.53 11.75 3.66
CA ILE A 21 7.44 11.01 4.93
C ILE A 21 7.36 12.00 6.09
N ARG A 22 8.16 13.07 6.13
CA ARG A 22 8.14 14.05 7.23
C ARG A 22 6.80 14.74 7.36
N GLU A 23 6.18 15.11 6.25
CA GLU A 23 4.87 15.78 6.21
C GLU A 23 3.72 14.82 6.58
N GLU A 24 3.77 13.57 6.09
CA GLU A 24 2.70 12.61 6.31
C GLU A 24 3.04 11.62 7.44
N LEU A 25 2.38 11.79 8.59
CA LEU A 25 2.58 10.94 9.78
C LEU A 25 2.13 9.48 9.59
N ASP A 26 1.27 9.22 8.60
CA ASP A 26 0.83 7.86 8.25
C ASP A 26 1.87 7.07 7.49
N LEU A 27 2.75 7.75 6.76
CA LEU A 27 3.77 7.08 6.01
C LEU A 27 4.81 6.51 6.95
N TRP A 28 5.38 5.39 6.55
CA TRP A 28 6.51 4.81 7.22
C TRP A 28 7.75 4.91 6.35
N GLY A 29 8.88 5.23 6.97
CA GLY A 29 10.19 5.14 6.33
C GLY A 29 11.28 5.89 7.09
N PRO A 30 12.53 5.79 6.62
CA PRO A 30 13.65 6.49 7.22
C PRO A 30 13.46 8.01 7.13
N LEU A 31 13.65 8.71 8.24
CA LEU A 31 13.56 10.18 8.30
C LEU A 31 14.86 10.89 7.90
N LYS A 32 15.95 10.13 7.86
CA LYS A 32 17.27 10.59 7.46
C LYS A 32 17.50 10.20 6.00
N GLU A 33 17.85 11.17 5.19
CA GLU A 33 18.14 11.01 3.76
C GLU A 33 19.23 9.96 3.53
N VAL A 34 20.33 10.00 4.29
CA VAL A 34 21.41 8.99 4.21
C VAL A 34 20.88 7.56 4.39
N SER A 35 19.92 7.35 5.29
CA SER A 35 19.29 6.05 5.50
C SER A 35 18.29 5.70 4.39
N ALA A 36 17.61 6.69 3.81
CA ALA A 36 16.72 6.54 2.68
C ALA A 36 17.47 6.15 1.40
N VAL A 37 18.56 6.85 1.09
CA VAL A 37 19.53 6.57 0.01
C VAL A 37 20.08 5.16 0.15
N ARG A 38 20.67 4.82 1.31
CA ARG A 38 21.25 3.48 1.53
C ARG A 38 20.21 2.35 1.44
N GLY A 39 18.97 2.65 1.79
CA GLY A 39 17.84 1.71 1.73
C GLY A 39 17.13 1.70 0.38
N TRP A 40 17.49 2.56 -0.56
CA TRP A 40 16.71 2.84 -1.76
C TRP A 40 16.48 1.59 -2.59
N ASN A 41 17.55 0.81 -2.82
CA ASN A 41 17.53 -0.39 -3.67
C ASN A 41 17.09 -1.68 -2.95
N ARG A 42 16.72 -1.61 -1.66
CA ARG A 42 16.40 -2.82 -0.87
C ARG A 42 15.01 -3.39 -1.12
N HIS A 43 14.09 -2.58 -1.62
CA HIS A 43 12.69 -2.94 -1.79
C HIS A 43 12.26 -2.66 -3.22
N PRO A 44 11.43 -3.51 -3.85
CA PRO A 44 10.81 -3.19 -5.13
C PRO A 44 9.92 -1.94 -5.02
N ARG A 45 10.08 -1.03 -5.97
CA ARG A 45 9.48 0.32 -5.94
C ARG A 45 8.82 0.62 -7.28
N ILE A 46 7.83 1.48 -7.23
CA ILE A 46 7.18 2.08 -8.39
C ILE A 46 7.34 3.59 -8.23
N LEU A 47 7.84 4.23 -9.27
CA LEU A 47 8.10 5.67 -9.31
C LEU A 47 7.32 6.27 -10.48
N LEU A 48 6.62 7.36 -10.24
CA LEU A 48 5.97 8.16 -11.27
C LEU A 48 6.65 9.52 -11.36
N HIS A 49 7.13 9.86 -12.54
CA HIS A 49 7.85 11.10 -12.83
C HIS A 49 7.11 11.92 -13.88
N ASP A 50 7.15 13.24 -13.72
CA ASP A 50 6.76 14.22 -14.73
C ASP A 50 7.90 15.21 -15.00
N LEU A 51 7.61 16.29 -15.72
CA LEU A 51 8.57 17.36 -16.02
C LEU A 51 9.04 18.12 -14.76
N HIS A 52 8.33 17.98 -13.64
CA HIS A 52 8.63 18.61 -12.35
C HIS A 52 9.22 17.62 -11.33
N GLY A 53 9.68 16.45 -11.79
CA GLY A 53 10.36 15.45 -10.99
C GLY A 53 9.46 14.29 -10.53
N LEU A 54 9.86 13.65 -9.43
CA LEU A 54 9.10 12.56 -8.83
C LEU A 54 7.82 13.11 -8.20
N PHE A 55 6.67 12.53 -8.56
CA PHE A 55 5.38 12.91 -7.98
C PHE A 55 4.64 11.73 -7.36
N GLY A 56 5.05 10.49 -7.61
CA GLY A 56 4.39 9.31 -7.07
C GLY A 56 5.37 8.22 -6.69
N HIS A 57 5.15 7.62 -5.52
CA HIS A 57 6.01 6.56 -5.01
C HIS A 57 5.18 5.46 -4.36
N ALA A 58 5.45 4.22 -4.74
CA ALA A 58 4.96 3.06 -4.05
C ALA A 58 6.07 2.06 -3.74
N THR A 59 5.99 1.38 -2.59
CA THR A 59 6.95 0.34 -2.19
C THR A 59 6.24 -0.95 -1.88
N LEU A 60 6.72 -2.03 -2.47
CA LEU A 60 6.34 -3.39 -2.15
C LEU A 60 7.39 -3.99 -1.24
N ASP A 61 6.96 -4.72 -0.21
CA ASP A 61 7.87 -5.53 0.57
C ASP A 61 7.23 -6.84 1.01
N ARG A 62 8.05 -7.80 1.38
CA ARG A 62 7.58 -9.09 1.85
C ARG A 62 7.16 -8.97 3.32
N LEU A 63 6.00 -9.51 3.64
CA LEU A 63 5.48 -9.58 5.00
C LEU A 63 5.08 -11.02 5.33
N GLY A 64 6.05 -11.80 5.82
CA GLY A 64 5.84 -13.22 6.09
C GLY A 64 5.37 -14.01 4.86
N PRO A 65 4.18 -14.62 4.86
CA PRO A 65 3.62 -15.34 3.71
C PRO A 65 2.93 -14.44 2.67
N SER A 66 2.82 -13.12 2.91
CA SER A 66 2.20 -12.17 1.99
C SER A 66 3.21 -11.15 1.45
N ILE A 67 2.74 -10.30 0.56
CA ILE A 67 3.43 -9.09 0.10
C ILE A 67 2.62 -7.90 0.58
N GLU A 68 3.29 -6.89 1.09
CA GLU A 68 2.71 -5.64 1.57
C GLU A 68 3.00 -4.53 0.57
N LEU A 69 1.94 -3.84 0.11
CA LEU A 69 2.04 -2.52 -0.48
C LEU A 69 2.15 -1.51 0.67
N ARG A 70 3.40 -1.21 1.01
CA ARG A 70 3.80 -0.59 2.28
C ARG A 70 3.61 0.92 2.30
N THR A 71 4.12 1.55 1.26
CA THR A 71 4.11 3.01 1.11
C THR A 71 3.43 3.27 -0.20
N VAL A 72 2.44 4.15 -0.20
CA VAL A 72 1.81 4.70 -1.39
C VAL A 72 1.63 6.18 -1.12
N VAL A 73 2.32 7.01 -1.87
CA VAL A 73 2.30 8.45 -1.68
C VAL A 73 2.30 9.16 -3.02
N LEU A 74 1.53 10.23 -3.09
CA LEU A 74 1.51 11.17 -4.21
C LEU A 74 1.81 12.56 -3.71
N ASP A 75 2.53 13.31 -4.53
CA ASP A 75 2.74 14.74 -4.34
C ASP A 75 1.37 15.47 -4.24
N PRO A 76 1.19 16.39 -3.28
CA PRO A 76 -0.04 17.18 -3.15
C PRO A 76 -0.50 17.83 -4.46
N ARG A 77 0.43 18.24 -5.34
CA ARG A 77 0.15 18.92 -6.61
C ARG A 77 -0.71 18.09 -7.58
N VAL A 78 -0.63 16.76 -7.49
CA VAL A 78 -1.30 15.84 -8.44
C VAL A 78 -2.47 15.06 -7.82
N ARG A 79 -2.82 15.36 -6.56
CA ARG A 79 -3.96 14.71 -5.89
C ARG A 79 -5.28 15.15 -6.52
N GLY A 80 -6.29 14.28 -6.43
CA GLY A 80 -7.61 14.52 -7.05
C GLY A 80 -7.66 14.33 -8.57
N GLN A 81 -6.51 14.12 -9.23
CA GLN A 81 -6.42 13.93 -10.69
C GLN A 81 -6.47 12.46 -11.11
N GLY A 82 -6.78 11.54 -10.19
CA GLY A 82 -6.84 10.10 -10.47
C GLY A 82 -5.49 9.37 -10.55
N ARG A 83 -4.35 10.06 -10.38
CA ARG A 83 -2.98 9.49 -10.41
C ARG A 83 -2.72 8.36 -9.40
N SER A 84 -3.53 8.25 -8.36
CA SER A 84 -3.44 7.16 -7.39
C SER A 84 -3.77 5.80 -8.02
N HIS A 85 -4.71 5.78 -8.96
CA HIS A 85 -5.09 4.57 -9.67
C HIS A 85 -3.92 4.06 -10.52
N GLU A 86 -3.28 4.95 -11.28
CA GLU A 86 -2.09 4.62 -12.08
C GLU A 86 -0.98 4.02 -11.20
N LEU A 87 -0.67 4.65 -10.07
CA LEU A 87 0.36 4.17 -9.15
C LEU A 87 0.03 2.78 -8.58
N VAL A 88 -1.22 2.56 -8.17
CA VAL A 88 -1.67 1.28 -7.60
C VAL A 88 -1.74 0.19 -8.67
N GLU A 89 -2.22 0.49 -9.88
CA GLU A 89 -2.25 -0.44 -11.01
C GLU A 89 -0.85 -0.88 -11.43
N GLN A 90 0.12 0.04 -11.46
CA GLN A 90 1.52 -0.31 -11.70
C GLN A 90 2.10 -1.17 -10.56
N ALA A 91 1.73 -0.90 -9.30
CA ALA A 91 2.14 -1.72 -8.17
C ALA A 91 1.57 -3.15 -8.25
N ILE A 92 0.30 -3.30 -8.63
CA ILE A 92 -0.33 -4.60 -8.86
C ILE A 92 0.35 -5.31 -10.05
N SER A 93 0.62 -4.59 -11.13
CA SER A 93 1.28 -5.15 -12.32
C SER A 93 2.67 -5.68 -11.97
N ARG A 94 3.46 -4.91 -11.18
CA ARG A 94 4.75 -5.36 -10.66
C ARG A 94 4.58 -6.59 -9.77
N TRP A 95 3.63 -6.56 -8.83
CA TRP A 95 3.32 -7.71 -7.98
C TRP A 95 2.94 -8.94 -8.80
N TYR A 96 2.23 -8.79 -9.92
CA TYR A 96 1.81 -9.92 -10.75
C TYR A 96 2.98 -10.61 -11.46
N GLN A 97 3.98 -9.82 -11.87
CA GLN A 97 5.10 -10.23 -12.73
C GLN A 97 6.39 -10.56 -11.96
N ASP A 98 6.60 -10.00 -10.77
CA ASP A 98 7.89 -10.06 -10.06
C ASP A 98 8.11 -11.39 -9.32
N ALA A 99 8.81 -12.31 -9.96
CA ALA A 99 9.15 -13.63 -9.39
C ALA A 99 10.03 -13.53 -8.14
N LEU A 100 10.92 -12.53 -8.06
CA LEU A 100 11.80 -12.30 -6.90
C LEU A 100 11.01 -11.85 -5.67
N LEU A 101 9.99 -11.01 -5.88
CA LEU A 101 9.07 -10.58 -4.83
C LEU A 101 8.30 -11.78 -4.25
N HIS A 102 7.90 -12.74 -5.09
CA HIS A 102 7.23 -13.98 -4.66
C HIS A 102 8.18 -15.07 -4.12
N ARG A 103 9.49 -14.97 -4.40
CA ARG A 103 10.49 -16.03 -4.20
C ARG A 103 10.15 -17.32 -4.93
N LEU A 104 9.71 -17.19 -6.17
CA LEU A 104 9.38 -18.31 -7.04
C LEU A 104 10.21 -18.24 -8.31
N SER A 105 10.37 -19.37 -8.98
CA SER A 105 10.93 -19.40 -10.32
C SER A 105 9.83 -19.05 -11.33
N PRO A 106 10.15 -18.28 -12.40
CA PRO A 106 9.21 -18.10 -13.50
C PRO A 106 8.99 -19.44 -14.24
N PRO A 107 7.80 -19.69 -14.83
CA PRO A 107 6.62 -18.81 -14.88
C PRO A 107 5.80 -18.79 -13.56
N LEU A 108 5.23 -17.62 -13.24
CA LEU A 108 4.40 -17.44 -12.06
C LEU A 108 2.95 -17.87 -12.31
N GLU A 109 2.56 -19.02 -11.75
CA GLU A 109 1.17 -19.44 -11.71
C GLU A 109 0.33 -18.57 -10.74
N PRO A 110 -0.92 -18.20 -11.09
CA PRO A 110 -1.78 -17.41 -10.22
C PRO A 110 -1.98 -18.01 -8.83
N SER A 111 -2.14 -19.33 -8.75
CA SER A 111 -2.35 -20.04 -7.48
C SER A 111 -1.15 -19.95 -6.52
N SER A 112 0.06 -19.77 -7.06
CA SER A 112 1.31 -19.74 -6.32
C SER A 112 1.69 -18.34 -5.83
N ARG A 113 1.05 -17.29 -6.36
CA ARG A 113 1.32 -15.91 -5.95
C ARG A 113 0.94 -15.69 -4.49
N ARG A 114 1.77 -14.95 -3.77
CA ARG A 114 1.48 -14.50 -2.41
C ARG A 114 0.42 -13.40 -2.43
N PRO A 115 -0.54 -13.38 -1.50
CA PRO A 115 -1.53 -12.31 -1.43
C PRO A 115 -0.86 -10.95 -1.25
N LEU A 116 -1.43 -9.91 -1.87
CA LEU A 116 -1.02 -8.53 -1.69
C LEU A 116 -1.93 -7.87 -0.65
N ILE A 117 -1.34 -7.22 0.35
CA ILE A 117 -2.07 -6.54 1.41
C ILE A 117 -1.60 -5.10 1.55
N SER A 118 -2.51 -4.23 1.98
CA SER A 118 -2.17 -2.85 2.33
C SER A 118 -3.03 -2.36 3.47
N TRP A 119 -2.51 -1.43 4.26
CA TRP A 119 -3.23 -0.73 5.31
C TRP A 119 -3.36 0.73 4.94
N THR A 120 -4.56 1.27 5.12
CA THR A 120 -4.80 2.70 4.95
C THR A 120 -5.90 3.16 5.89
N ARG A 121 -5.75 4.39 6.39
CA ARG A 121 -6.84 5.16 7.00
C ARG A 121 -7.42 6.22 6.05
N ASN A 122 -6.73 6.51 4.96
CA ASN A 122 -7.11 7.55 4.00
C ASN A 122 -8.21 7.02 3.07
N ALA A 123 -9.36 7.70 3.06
CA ALA A 123 -10.53 7.34 2.25
C ALA A 123 -10.25 7.39 0.73
N ALA A 124 -9.46 8.34 0.26
CA ALA A 124 -9.12 8.45 -1.17
C ALA A 124 -8.26 7.26 -1.64
N LEU A 125 -7.32 6.82 -0.81
CA LEU A 125 -6.52 5.62 -1.10
C LEU A 125 -7.38 4.34 -0.98
N ALA A 126 -8.29 4.28 0.00
CA ALA A 126 -9.24 3.17 0.14
C ALA A 126 -10.14 3.03 -1.10
N ALA A 127 -10.66 4.13 -1.64
CA ALA A 127 -11.43 4.14 -2.88
C ALA A 127 -10.60 3.65 -4.07
N THR A 128 -9.32 4.06 -4.14
CA THR A 128 -8.38 3.60 -5.16
C THR A 128 -8.17 2.08 -5.07
N TYR A 129 -7.99 1.53 -3.86
CA TYR A 129 -7.86 0.09 -3.64
C TYR A 129 -9.12 -0.68 -4.03
N HIS A 130 -10.29 -0.18 -3.63
CA HIS A 130 -11.56 -0.79 -4.02
C HIS A 130 -11.70 -0.85 -5.54
N ARG A 131 -11.40 0.25 -6.24
CA ARG A 131 -11.42 0.29 -7.71
C ARG A 131 -10.41 -0.65 -8.35
N ALA A 132 -9.24 -0.82 -7.73
CA ALA A 132 -8.21 -1.73 -8.21
C ALA A 132 -8.48 -3.22 -7.87
N GLY A 133 -9.64 -3.54 -7.28
CA GLY A 133 -10.06 -4.92 -6.99
C GLY A 133 -9.59 -5.47 -5.64
N PHE A 134 -9.13 -4.63 -4.72
CA PHE A 134 -8.89 -5.06 -3.34
C PHE A 134 -10.21 -5.26 -2.61
N SER A 135 -10.31 -6.34 -1.84
CA SER A 135 -11.39 -6.53 -0.89
C SER A 135 -11.06 -5.92 0.47
N LEU A 136 -12.02 -5.19 1.03
CA LEU A 136 -11.93 -4.70 2.41
C LEU A 136 -12.09 -5.88 3.37
N VAL A 137 -11.11 -6.10 4.24
CA VAL A 137 -11.17 -7.13 5.26
C VAL A 137 -11.98 -6.61 6.44
N GLN A 138 -13.18 -7.17 6.63
CA GLN A 138 -14.03 -6.81 7.76
C GLN A 138 -13.46 -7.35 9.08
N PRO A 139 -13.52 -6.58 10.18
CA PRO A 139 -13.01 -7.02 11.47
C PRO A 139 -13.93 -8.08 12.10
N GLU A 140 -13.42 -9.30 12.27
CA GLU A 140 -14.12 -10.38 12.98
C GLU A 140 -13.68 -10.47 14.45
N ARG A 141 -14.55 -11.03 15.29
CA ARG A 141 -14.20 -11.45 16.66
C ARG A 141 -13.96 -12.95 16.66
N ARG A 142 -12.74 -13.39 17.02
CA ARG A 142 -12.41 -14.82 17.14
C ARG A 142 -11.87 -15.13 18.53
N TRP A 143 -12.78 -15.57 19.39
CA TRP A 143 -12.50 -15.98 20.76
C TRP A 143 -11.46 -17.11 20.87
N SER A 144 -11.44 -18.02 19.89
CA SER A 144 -10.52 -19.17 19.85
C SER A 144 -9.05 -18.82 19.58
N ARG A 145 -8.73 -17.56 19.27
CA ARG A 145 -7.37 -17.12 18.90
C ARG A 145 -6.86 -15.94 19.74
N LEU A 146 -7.34 -15.81 20.99
CA LEU A 146 -6.93 -14.76 21.93
C LEU A 146 -7.24 -13.32 21.45
N TRP A 147 -8.03 -13.15 20.38
CA TRP A 147 -8.52 -11.84 19.94
C TRP A 147 -9.81 -11.50 20.67
N LEU A 148 -9.65 -10.95 21.87
CA LEU A 148 -10.76 -10.52 22.73
C LEU A 148 -11.55 -9.35 22.14
N PHE A 149 -10.92 -8.58 21.24
CA PHE A 149 -11.49 -7.41 20.55
C PHE A 149 -11.66 -7.67 19.04
N LYS A 150 -12.60 -6.95 18.40
CA LYS A 150 -12.77 -6.98 16.93
C LYS A 150 -11.46 -6.53 16.27
N SER A 151 -10.89 -7.37 15.40
CA SER A 151 -9.61 -7.08 14.74
C SER A 151 -9.63 -7.58 13.30
N THR A 152 -9.15 -6.76 12.38
CA THR A 152 -8.96 -7.14 10.96
C THR A 152 -7.88 -8.20 10.79
N LEU A 153 -6.97 -8.35 11.77
CA LEU A 153 -5.95 -9.40 11.75
C LEU A 153 -6.55 -10.77 12.06
N ALA A 154 -7.65 -10.84 12.82
CA ALA A 154 -8.22 -12.11 13.27
C ALA A 154 -8.71 -13.00 12.10
N THR A 155 -9.06 -12.39 10.97
CA THR A 155 -9.50 -13.05 9.73
C THR A 155 -8.33 -13.67 8.96
N LEU A 156 -7.10 -13.18 9.16
CA LEU A 156 -5.92 -13.66 8.45
C LEU A 156 -5.42 -15.02 8.96
N PRO A 157 -4.63 -15.78 8.17
CA PRO A 157 -3.94 -16.98 8.66
C PRO A 157 -2.98 -16.67 9.82
N LEU A 158 -2.86 -17.57 10.81
CA LEU A 158 -2.06 -17.33 12.03
C LEU A 158 -0.61 -16.92 11.74
N ARG A 159 0.03 -17.56 10.76
CA ARG A 159 1.41 -17.23 10.36
C ARG A 159 1.53 -15.79 9.87
N LEU A 160 0.52 -15.31 9.14
CA LEU A 160 0.47 -13.92 8.70
C LEU A 160 0.18 -12.98 9.87
N GLN A 161 -0.73 -13.34 10.77
CA GLN A 161 -0.99 -12.55 11.99
C GLN A 161 0.29 -12.33 12.80
N ILE A 162 1.03 -13.40 13.09
CA ILE A 162 2.29 -13.33 13.84
C ILE A 162 3.31 -12.47 13.08
N SER A 163 3.44 -12.68 11.76
CA SER A 163 4.38 -11.92 10.93
C SER A 163 4.07 -10.42 10.93
N VAL A 164 2.79 -10.05 10.83
CA VAL A 164 2.33 -8.66 10.90
C VAL A 164 2.62 -8.09 12.28
N VAL A 165 2.25 -8.77 13.36
CA VAL A 165 2.48 -8.28 14.73
C VAL A 165 3.97 -8.07 15.00
N LEU A 166 4.83 -9.04 14.66
CA LEU A 166 6.28 -8.90 14.84
C LEU A 166 6.86 -7.76 14.01
N ASP A 167 6.47 -7.64 12.74
CA ASP A 167 6.90 -6.54 11.88
C ASP A 167 6.49 -5.17 12.43
N ARG A 168 5.22 -5.01 12.84
CA ARG A 168 4.72 -3.77 13.45
C ARG A 168 5.39 -3.48 14.78
N MET A 169 5.65 -4.48 15.62
CA MET A 169 6.37 -4.30 16.89
C MET A 169 7.80 -3.84 16.66
N LEU A 170 8.54 -4.50 15.77
CA LEU A 170 9.92 -4.11 15.44
C LEU A 170 9.97 -2.68 14.90
N ARG A 171 9.08 -2.33 13.97
CA ARG A 171 8.94 -0.95 13.47
C ARG A 171 8.62 0.05 14.56
N GLY A 172 7.70 -0.30 15.46
CA GLY A 172 7.31 0.54 16.59
C GLY A 172 8.50 0.81 17.52
N ILE A 173 9.28 -0.22 17.84
CA ILE A 173 10.52 -0.09 18.63
C ILE A 173 11.50 0.85 17.91
N PHE A 174 11.77 0.66 16.62
CA PHE A 174 12.65 1.56 15.87
C PHE A 174 12.11 3.00 15.83
N MET A 175 10.79 3.19 15.66
CA MET A 175 10.16 4.51 15.65
C MET A 175 10.20 5.19 17.02
N LEU A 176 10.17 4.45 18.13
CA LEU A 176 10.32 5.03 19.47
C LEU A 176 11.63 5.84 19.59
N PHE A 177 12.71 5.33 18.99
CA PHE A 177 14.02 5.98 19.00
C PHE A 177 14.21 7.03 17.91
N GLN A 178 13.50 6.90 16.78
CA GLN A 178 13.68 7.80 15.63
C GLN A 178 12.67 8.97 15.62
N ASN A 179 11.40 8.70 15.93
CA ASN A 179 10.31 9.69 15.92
C ASN A 179 9.12 9.22 16.78
N PRO A 180 9.15 9.52 18.10
CA PRO A 180 8.09 9.12 19.01
C PRO A 180 6.76 9.82 18.73
N ILE A 181 6.77 10.99 18.09
CA ILE A 181 5.54 11.73 17.72
C ILE A 181 4.76 10.94 16.67
N ARG A 182 5.43 10.44 15.63
CA ARG A 182 4.83 9.59 14.61
C ARG A 182 4.28 8.29 15.20
N LEU A 183 5.06 7.64 16.08
CA LEU A 183 4.60 6.44 16.76
C LEU A 183 3.32 6.72 17.56
N ARG A 184 3.29 7.81 18.33
CA ARG A 184 2.10 8.22 19.09
C ARG A 184 0.92 8.48 18.18
N HIS A 185 1.11 9.13 17.04
CA HIS A 185 0.08 9.34 16.03
C HIS A 185 -0.47 8.00 15.51
N GLN A 186 0.39 7.10 15.06
CA GLN A 186 -0.03 5.80 14.53
C GLN A 186 -0.73 4.92 15.56
N ILE A 187 -0.28 4.94 16.83
CA ILE A 187 -0.95 4.25 17.94
C ILE A 187 -2.33 4.86 18.21
N ARG A 188 -2.44 6.20 18.23
CA ARG A 188 -3.72 6.89 18.44
C ARG A 188 -4.75 6.50 17.40
N HIS A 189 -4.34 6.39 16.13
CA HIS A 189 -5.21 6.09 15.00
C HIS A 189 -5.22 4.60 14.62
N ILE A 190 -4.70 3.70 15.47
CA ILE A 190 -4.54 2.27 15.13
C ILE A 190 -5.87 1.59 14.74
N ARG A 191 -6.99 2.05 15.31
CA ARG A 191 -8.33 1.50 15.07
C ARG A 191 -8.93 1.94 13.74
N GLU A 192 -8.41 3.01 13.15
CA GLU A 192 -8.89 3.58 11.89
C GLU A 192 -8.21 2.94 10.67
N TYR A 193 -7.05 2.31 10.85
CA TYR A 193 -6.37 1.61 9.76
C TYR A 193 -7.17 0.37 9.34
N ARG A 194 -7.70 0.44 8.13
CA ARG A 194 -8.42 -0.67 7.49
C ARG A 194 -7.44 -1.48 6.66
N LEU A 195 -7.65 -2.79 6.65
CA LEU A 195 -6.84 -3.76 5.90
C LEU A 195 -7.53 -4.07 4.58
N PHE A 196 -6.78 -3.94 3.49
CA PHE A 196 -7.19 -4.30 2.14
C PHE A 196 -6.40 -5.51 1.67
N LEU A 197 -7.09 -6.47 1.07
CA LEU A 197 -6.52 -7.71 0.56
C LEU A 197 -6.80 -7.83 -0.93
N PHE A 198 -5.76 -8.03 -1.71
CA PHE A 198 -5.86 -8.42 -3.11
C PHE A 198 -5.47 -9.89 -3.24
N ASN A 199 -6.46 -10.71 -3.61
CA ASN A 199 -6.30 -12.16 -3.66
C ASN A 199 -5.88 -12.58 -5.09
N PRO A 200 -4.80 -13.35 -5.26
CA PRO A 200 -4.39 -13.81 -6.58
C PRO A 200 -5.41 -14.73 -7.28
N LYS A 201 -6.34 -15.33 -6.52
CA LYS A 201 -7.36 -16.25 -7.04
C LYS A 201 -8.63 -15.56 -7.54
N SER A 202 -8.86 -14.29 -7.22
CA SER A 202 -10.02 -13.53 -7.69
C SER A 202 -9.78 -12.95 -9.08
N SER A 203 -9.37 -13.81 -10.02
CA SER A 203 -8.87 -13.51 -11.36
C SER A 203 -9.94 -13.01 -12.34
N LEU A 204 -10.84 -12.13 -11.91
CA LEU A 204 -11.78 -11.46 -12.83
C LEU A 204 -11.31 -10.08 -13.32
N GLN A 205 -10.18 -9.58 -12.82
CA GLN A 205 -9.58 -8.35 -13.33
C GLN A 205 -8.08 -8.58 -13.54
N THR A 206 -7.72 -9.05 -14.72
CA THR A 206 -6.38 -8.76 -15.25
C THR A 206 -6.25 -7.23 -15.25
N PRO A 207 -5.18 -6.64 -14.69
CA PRO A 207 -4.95 -5.21 -14.88
C PRO A 207 -4.94 -4.97 -16.39
N SER A 208 -5.81 -4.07 -16.85
CA SER A 208 -5.91 -3.70 -18.27
C SER A 208 -4.49 -3.44 -18.76
N ARG A 209 -4.13 -4.13 -19.85
CA ARG A 209 -2.82 -4.06 -20.50
C ARG A 209 -2.30 -2.62 -20.45
N ALA A 210 -1.08 -2.45 -19.93
CA ALA A 210 -0.35 -1.18 -19.83
C ALA A 210 -0.78 -0.19 -20.93
N HIS A 211 -1.40 0.92 -20.55
CA HIS A 211 -1.64 2.02 -21.46
C HIS A 211 -0.28 2.63 -21.85
N PRO A 212 0.12 2.59 -23.14
CA PRO A 212 1.15 3.50 -23.61
C PRO A 212 0.55 4.91 -23.66
N MET A 213 1.26 5.86 -23.06
CA MET A 213 1.22 7.32 -23.23
C MET A 213 -0.10 8.04 -23.56
N SER A 214 -0.40 9.04 -22.71
CA SER A 214 -0.87 10.39 -23.06
C SER A 214 -1.36 10.62 -24.49
N GLU A 215 -2.67 10.53 -24.72
CA GLU A 215 -3.43 11.49 -25.51
C GLU A 215 -4.93 11.39 -25.18
N MET A 216 -5.56 12.54 -25.07
CA MET A 216 -6.91 12.77 -24.58
C MET A 216 -7.92 12.51 -25.71
N THR A 217 -8.79 11.50 -25.63
CA THR A 217 -10.20 11.54 -26.13
C THR A 217 -11.02 10.27 -25.86
N ALA A 218 -12.29 10.51 -25.53
CA ALA A 218 -13.49 9.66 -25.71
C ALA A 218 -13.73 8.40 -24.84
N VAL A 219 -14.45 8.62 -23.73
CA VAL A 219 -15.83 8.14 -23.47
C VAL A 219 -16.26 6.79 -24.10
N THR A 220 -16.46 5.77 -23.26
CA THR A 220 -17.76 5.08 -22.99
C THR A 220 -17.49 3.69 -22.41
N GLY A 221 -18.09 3.40 -21.25
CA GLY A 221 -18.08 2.06 -20.67
C GLY A 221 -18.45 2.09 -19.20
N ARG A 222 -19.65 2.60 -18.87
CA ARG A 222 -20.24 2.42 -17.54
C ARG A 222 -20.54 0.94 -17.35
N GLN A 223 -19.60 0.19 -16.79
CA GLN A 223 -19.92 -1.09 -16.19
C GLN A 223 -20.37 -0.79 -14.77
N LEU A 224 -21.70 -0.73 -14.60
CA LEU A 224 -22.36 -0.74 -13.29
C LEU A 224 -21.95 -2.04 -12.61
N ILE A 225 -20.95 -1.95 -11.73
CA ILE A 225 -20.71 -2.98 -10.72
C ILE A 225 -21.91 -2.85 -9.79
N GLU A 226 -22.74 -3.88 -9.74
CA GLU A 226 -23.85 -4.01 -8.81
C GLU A 226 -23.24 -4.02 -7.40
N ILE A 227 -23.24 -2.85 -6.76
CA ILE A 227 -22.67 -2.69 -5.43
C ILE A 227 -23.68 -3.32 -4.49
N GLU A 228 -23.28 -4.38 -3.80
CA GLU A 228 -24.09 -4.97 -2.75
C GLU A 228 -24.40 -3.87 -1.71
N GLU A 229 -25.68 -3.68 -1.41
CA GLU A 229 -26.21 -2.55 -0.61
C GLU A 229 -25.52 -2.41 0.76
N SER A 230 -24.98 -3.54 1.27
CA SER A 230 -24.15 -3.65 2.48
C SER A 230 -22.81 -2.89 2.38
N GLN A 231 -22.18 -2.86 1.20
CA GLN A 231 -20.92 -2.15 0.95
C GLN A 231 -21.15 -0.65 0.82
N LEU A 232 -22.25 -0.23 0.16
CA LEU A 232 -22.65 1.17 0.10
C LEU A 232 -22.95 1.74 1.49
N GLN A 233 -23.69 1.00 2.31
CA GLN A 233 -23.97 1.41 3.69
C GLN A 233 -22.69 1.50 4.53
N ALA A 234 -21.67 0.66 4.27
CA ALA A 234 -20.38 0.75 4.95
C ALA A 234 -19.57 1.99 4.56
N PHE A 235 -19.75 2.53 3.35
CA PHE A 235 -19.16 3.80 2.90
C PHE A 235 -19.95 5.02 3.39
N VAL A 236 -21.29 4.99 3.34
CA VAL A 236 -22.13 6.10 3.84
C VAL A 236 -21.98 6.28 5.35
N ASN A 237 -21.89 5.17 6.10
CA ASN A 237 -21.62 5.23 7.55
C ASN A 237 -20.19 5.68 7.89
N TRP A 238 -19.26 5.67 6.93
CA TRP A 238 -17.90 6.18 7.14
C TRP A 238 -17.87 7.71 7.11
N ASP A 239 -18.55 8.33 6.13
CA ASP A 239 -18.66 9.79 6.03
C ASP A 239 -19.50 10.38 7.18
N ALA A 240 -20.54 9.67 7.63
CA ALA A 240 -21.38 10.12 8.75
C ALA A 240 -20.65 10.14 10.12
N THR A 241 -19.53 9.43 10.25
CA THR A 241 -18.72 9.44 11.49
C THR A 241 -17.67 10.57 11.55
N GLU A 242 -17.53 11.38 10.50
CA GLU A 242 -16.64 12.55 10.51
C GLU A 242 -17.36 13.88 10.86
N GLU A 243 -18.69 13.89 11.02
CA GLU A 243 -19.47 15.07 11.44
C GLU A 243 -20.02 15.01 12.88
N GLY A 244 -19.47 14.15 13.74
CA GLY A 244 -19.87 14.01 15.16
C GLY A 244 -18.79 14.43 16.16
#